data_AF-A0A1I8HW33-F1
#
_entry.id   AF-A0A1I8HW33-F1
#
_cell.length_a   1.000
_cell.length_b   1.000
_cell.length_c   1.000
_cell.angle_alpha   90.00
_cell.angle_beta   90.00
_cell.angle_gamma   90.00
#
_symmetry.space_group_name_H-M   'P 1'
#
loop_
_entity.id
_entity.type
_entity.pdbx_description
1 polymer ?
#
loop_
_entity_poly.entity_id
_entity_poly.type
_entity_poly.pdbx_seq_one_letter_code
_entity_poly.pdbx_strand_id
1 'polypeptide(L)' 'QTDEEKQRGLPIVMPVFDRATCNLPQSQTSFIDFFLREMFSAWHAFCDVPQLLENMNNNYAYWKQLADQAKNAAPEAASV' A
#
# COMPACT_ATOMS: atom_id res chain seq x y z
N GLN A 1 -0.36 15.16 -7.33
CA GLN A 1 0.20 14.75 -8.62
C GLN A 1 -0.90 14.29 -9.56
N THR A 2 -1.55 13.13 -9.33
CA THR A 2 -2.60 12.59 -10.21
C THR A 2 -3.73 13.58 -10.53
N ASP A 3 -4.20 14.34 -9.54
CA ASP A 3 -5.24 15.37 -9.77
C ASP A 3 -4.76 16.51 -10.67
N GLU A 4 -3.49 16.92 -10.52
CA GLU A 4 -2.88 17.97 -11.35
C GLU A 4 -2.64 17.48 -12.78
N GLU A 5 -2.20 16.22 -12.94
CA GLU A 5 -2.03 15.58 -14.25
C GLU A 5 -3.37 15.56 -15.00
N LYS A 6 -4.46 15.18 -14.33
CA LYS A 6 -5.82 15.24 -14.89
C LYS A 6 -6.24 16.66 -15.25
N GLN A 7 -6.08 17.60 -14.32
CA GLN A 7 -6.51 19.00 -14.52
C GLN A 7 -5.79 19.64 -15.71
N ARG A 8 -4.52 19.30 -15.92
CA ARG A 8 -3.68 19.85 -16.99
C ARG A 8 -3.70 19.00 -18.28
N GLY A 9 -4.46 17.91 -18.31
CA GLY A 9 -4.52 16.99 -19.46
C GLY A 9 -3.18 16.30 -19.75
N LEU A 10 -2.35 16.09 -18.75
CA LEU A 10 -1.06 15.41 -18.86
C LEU A 10 -1.23 13.88 -18.78
N PRO A 11 -0.30 13.10 -19.35
CA PRO A 11 -0.28 11.65 -19.14
C PRO A 11 -0.21 11.31 -17.65
N ILE A 12 -1.15 10.48 -17.18
CA ILE A 12 -1.20 10.04 -15.78
C ILE A 12 -0.16 8.95 -15.57
N VAL A 13 0.86 9.23 -14.78
CA VAL A 13 1.98 8.29 -14.57
C VAL A 13 1.72 7.28 -13.45
N MET A 14 0.84 7.62 -12.50
CA MET A 14 0.46 6.76 -11.37
C MET A 14 -1.06 6.55 -11.30
N PRO A 15 -1.66 5.82 -12.26
CA PRO A 15 -3.12 5.71 -12.39
C PRO A 15 -3.80 5.04 -11.18
N VAL A 16 -3.08 4.19 -10.44
CA VAL A 16 -3.59 3.50 -9.24
C VAL A 16 -3.64 4.43 -8.02
N PHE A 17 -2.91 5.55 -8.05
CA PHE A 17 -2.82 6.51 -6.94
C PHE A 17 -3.69 7.75 -7.18
N ASP A 18 -4.96 7.49 -7.45
CA ASP A 18 -6.01 8.49 -7.55
C ASP A 18 -6.76 8.60 -6.21
N ARG A 19 -6.88 9.80 -5.63
CA ARG A 19 -7.54 9.95 -4.32
C ARG A 19 -8.98 9.45 -4.29
N ALA A 20 -9.67 9.48 -5.42
CA ALA A 20 -11.07 9.07 -5.50
C ALA A 20 -11.25 7.53 -5.45
N THR A 21 -10.24 6.77 -5.85
CA THR A 21 -10.36 5.31 -6.08
C THR A 21 -9.23 4.49 -5.48
N CYS A 22 -8.19 5.13 -4.95
CA CYS A 22 -7.02 4.46 -4.40
C CYS A 22 -7.40 3.61 -3.18
N ASN A 23 -7.05 2.33 -3.24
CA ASN A 23 -7.10 1.44 -2.11
C ASN A 23 -5.78 1.57 -1.32
N LEU A 24 -5.78 2.45 -0.32
CA LEU A 24 -4.59 2.74 0.48
C LEU A 24 -4.05 1.48 1.19
N PRO A 25 -4.86 0.66 1.90
CA PRO A 25 -4.37 -0.56 2.53
C PRO A 25 -3.67 -1.52 1.55
N GLN A 26 -4.32 -1.81 0.41
CA GLN A 26 -3.75 -2.69 -0.62
C GLN A 26 -2.47 -2.09 -1.25
N SER A 27 -2.44 -0.77 -1.44
CA SER A 27 -1.26 -0.07 -1.95
C SER A 27 -0.08 -0.17 -0.99
N GLN A 28 -0.32 0.01 0.32
CA GLN A 28 0.71 -0.10 1.35
C GLN A 28 1.28 -1.52 1.46
N THR A 29 0.42 -2.56 1.50
CA THR A 29 0.91 -3.95 1.54
C THR A 29 1.72 -4.29 0.28
N SER A 30 1.24 -3.86 -0.90
CA SER A 30 1.95 -4.12 -2.16
C SER A 30 3.31 -3.41 -2.15
N PHE A 31 3.38 -2.15 -1.72
CA PHE A 31 4.65 -1.43 -1.66
C PHE A 31 5.66 -2.08 -0.70
N ILE A 32 5.19 -2.56 0.46
CA ILE A 32 6.04 -3.28 1.41
C ILE A 32 6.59 -4.57 0.78
N ASP A 33 5.74 -5.35 0.10
CA ASP A 33 6.14 -6.63 -0.52
C ASP A 33 7.08 -6.43 -1.72
N PHE A 34 6.83 -5.42 -2.57
CA PHE A 34 7.61 -5.19 -3.78
C PHE A 34 8.96 -4.51 -3.54
N PHE A 35 9.08 -3.66 -2.51
CA PHE A 35 10.31 -2.86 -2.30
C PHE A 35 10.88 -2.99 -0.90
N LEU A 36 10.07 -2.73 0.13
CA LEU A 36 10.60 -2.49 1.47
C LEU A 36 11.13 -3.77 2.12
N ARG A 37 10.48 -4.92 1.90
CA ARG A 37 10.86 -6.18 2.55
C ARG A 37 12.28 -6.61 2.19
N GLU A 38 12.65 -6.57 0.91
CA GLU A 38 14.02 -6.90 0.48
C GLU A 38 15.01 -5.83 0.92
N MET A 39 14.68 -4.54 0.72
CA MET A 39 15.55 -3.42 1.07
C MET A 39 15.92 -3.42 2.57
N PHE A 40 14.92 -3.52 3.45
CA PHE A 40 15.17 -3.52 4.90
C PHE A 40 15.80 -4.83 5.40
N SER A 41 15.57 -5.95 4.72
CA SER A 41 16.28 -7.20 5.06
C SER A 41 17.78 -7.08 4.77
N ALA A 42 18.15 -6.53 3.60
CA ALA A 42 19.54 -6.26 3.27
C ALA A 42 20.17 -5.23 4.22
N TRP A 43 19.43 -4.18 4.57
CA TRP A 43 19.90 -3.16 5.50
C TRP A 43 20.09 -3.68 6.93
N HIS A 44 19.16 -4.51 7.42
CA HIS A 44 19.28 -5.18 8.72
C HIS A 44 20.49 -6.11 8.78
N ALA A 45 20.75 -6.87 7.71
CA ALA A 45 21.94 -7.72 7.64
C ALA A 45 23.25 -6.91 7.72
N PHE A 46 23.24 -5.65 7.29
CA PHE A 46 24.41 -4.77 7.33
C PHE A 46 24.63 -4.08 8.69
N CYS A 47 23.56 -3.57 9.32
CA CYS A 47 23.69 -2.67 10.48
C CYS A 47 22.78 -3.02 11.68
N ASP A 48 22.17 -4.21 11.66
CA ASP A 48 21.35 -4.75 12.76
C ASP A 48 20.24 -3.79 13.24
N VAL A 49 19.21 -3.61 12.41
CA VAL A 49 18.00 -2.81 12.73
C VAL A 49 16.74 -3.65 13.02
N PRO A 50 16.73 -4.53 14.04
CA PRO A 50 15.63 -5.48 14.28
C PRO A 50 14.31 -4.77 14.60
N GLN A 51 14.35 -3.65 15.33
CA GLN A 51 13.16 -2.87 15.68
C GLN A 51 12.47 -2.29 14.43
N LEU A 52 13.24 -1.92 13.39
CA LEU A 52 12.65 -1.43 12.14
C LEU A 52 11.92 -2.53 11.38
N LEU A 53 12.50 -3.75 11.35
CA LEU A 53 11.84 -4.91 10.75
C LEU A 53 10.58 -5.31 11.52
N GLU A 54 10.62 -5.28 12.85
CA GLU A 54 9.46 -5.55 13.69
C GLU A 54 8.33 -4.54 13.41
N ASN A 55 8.64 -3.25 13.42
CA ASN A 55 7.68 -2.19 13.08
C ASN A 55 7.11 -2.37 11.67
N MET A 56 7.95 -2.72 10.68
CA MET A 56 7.49 -2.98 9.31
C MET A 56 6.52 -4.17 9.26
N ASN A 57 6.81 -5.26 9.98
CA ASN A 57 5.92 -6.43 10.04
C ASN A 57 4.60 -6.11 10.75
N ASN A 58 4.64 -5.36 11.86
CA ASN A 58 3.45 -4.92 12.58
C ASN A 58 2.57 -4.02 11.70
N ASN A 59 3.18 -3.06 11.01
CA ASN A 59 2.48 -2.19 10.06
C ASN A 59 1.90 -2.99 8.89
N TYR A 60 2.64 -3.97 8.36
CA TYR A 60 2.15 -4.84 7.30
C TYR A 60 0.89 -5.61 7.74
N ALA A 61 0.92 -6.22 8.93
CA ALA A 61 -0.22 -6.95 9.47
C ALA A 61 -1.45 -6.04 9.64
N TYR A 62 -1.26 -4.82 10.15
CA TYR A 62 -2.32 -3.82 10.26
C TYR A 62 -2.95 -3.48 8.90
N TRP A 63 -2.14 -3.14 7.90
CA TRP A 63 -2.65 -2.81 6.56
C TRP A 63 -3.30 -3.99 5.87
N LYS A 64 -2.76 -5.20 6.07
CA LYS A 64 -3.34 -6.43 5.54
C LYS A 64 -4.73 -6.68 6.10
N GLN A 65 -4.90 -6.52 7.41
CA GLN A 65 -6.21 -6.63 8.06
C GLN A 65 -7.23 -5.64 7.47
N LEU A 66 -6.86 -4.37 7.29
CA LEU A 66 -7.75 -3.37 6.69
C LEU A 66 -8.08 -3.69 5.22
N ALA A 67 -7.11 -4.19 4.46
CA ALA A 67 -7.32 -4.58 3.06
C ALA A 67 -8.31 -5.75 2.95
N ASP A 68 -8.20 -6.73 3.84
CA ASP A 68 -9.08 -7.90 3.85
C ASP A 68 -10.49 -7.53 4.36
N GLN A 69 -10.61 -6.64 5.35
CA GLN A 69 -11.90 -6.08 5.78
C GLN A 69 -12.61 -5.34 4.65
N ALA A 70 -11.89 -4.51 3.89
CA ALA A 70 -12.47 -3.79 2.75
C ALA A 70 -12.97 -4.74 1.64
N LYS A 71 -12.27 -5.85 1.40
CA LYS A 71 -12.72 -6.89 0.45
C LYS A 71 -13.97 -7.62 0.93
N ASN A 72 -14.06 -7.89 2.23
CA ASN A 72 -15.18 -8.61 2.84
C ASN A 72 -16.42 -7.74 3.07
N ALA A 73 -16.30 -6.41 3.05
CA ALA A 73 -17.43 -5.48 3.15
C ALA A 73 -18.10 -5.18 1.79
N ALA A 74 -17.38 -5.37 0.68
CA ALA A 74 -17.89 -5.19 -0.68
C ALA A 74 -18.97 -6.20 -1.16
N PRO A 75 -19.12 -7.44 -0.65
CA PRO A 75 -20.08 -8.40 -1.20
C PRO A 75 -21.57 -8.06 -0.96
N GLU A 76 -21.91 -7.25 0.05
CA GLU A 76 -23.33 -6.96 0.37
C GLU A 76 -23.96 -5.81 -0.43
N ALA A 77 -23.15 -4.92 -1.03
CA ALA A 77 -23.67 -3.74 -1.73
C ALA A 77 -24.07 -4.00 -3.20
N ALA A 78 -23.81 -5.20 -3.73
CA ALA A 78 -24.05 -5.55 -5.14
C ALA A 78 -25.31 -6.41 -5.37
N SER A 79 -26.20 -6.54 -4.38
CA SER A 79 -27.43 -7.36 -4.47
C SER A 79 -28.73 -6.58 -4.21
N VAL A 80 -28.77 -5.27 -4.50
CA VAL A 80 -30.01 -4.47 -4.53
C VAL A 80 -30.16 -3.78 -5.87
#